data_AF-A0A3E2NDG3-F1
#
_entry.id   AF-A0A3E2NDG3-F1
#
_cell.length_a   1.000
_cell.length_b   1.000
_cell.length_c   1.000
_cell.angle_alpha   90.00
_cell.angle_beta   90.00
_cell.angle_gamma   90.00
#
_symmetry.space_group_name_H-M   'P 1'
#
loop_
_entity.id
_entity.type
_entity.pdbx_description
1 polymer ?
#
loop_
_entity_poly.entity_id
_entity_poly.type
_entity_poly.pdbx_seq_one_letter_code
_entity_poly.pdbx_strand_id
1 'polypeptide(L)'
;MQTIIIRLSPEKLENADLDLRYYIPERIEEITDGMVQDNGYDYLEENALALWLQTEDAISAYPAIVKLFREESFMGNDLSLSAELYISEKDTDELENCRLVYP
;
A
#
# COMPACT_ATOMS: atom_id res chain seq x y z
N MET A 1 8.84 9.36 11.50
CA MET A 1 8.76 8.32 10.46
C MET A 1 7.67 8.72 9.49
N GLN A 2 7.93 8.59 8.20
CA GLN A 2 6.96 8.86 7.14
C GLN A 2 6.13 7.60 6.88
N THR A 3 5.00 7.75 6.21
CA THR A 3 4.10 6.64 5.91
C THR A 3 3.75 6.61 4.43
N ILE A 4 3.81 5.42 3.82
CA ILE A 4 3.14 5.14 2.55
C ILE A 4 1.84 4.42 2.88
N ILE A 5 0.72 4.88 2.31
CA ILE A 5 -0.58 4.24 2.48
C ILE A 5 -0.99 3.61 1.16
N ILE A 6 -1.34 2.33 1.17
CA ILE A 6 -1.90 1.63 0.01
C ILE A 6 -3.41 1.48 0.24
N ARG A 7 -4.23 2.07 -0.62
CA ARG A 7 -5.68 1.90 -0.61
C ARG A 7 -6.09 0.94 -1.71
N LEU A 8 -6.87 -0.07 -1.35
CA LEU A 8 -7.46 -1.04 -2.25
C LEU A 8 -8.99 -0.97 -2.13
N SER A 9 -9.65 -0.53 -3.20
CA SER A 9 -11.11 -0.64 -3.32
C SER A 9 -11.50 -2.05 -3.77
N PRO A 10 -12.38 -2.77 -3.05
CA PRO A 10 -12.86 -4.09 -3.47
C PRO A 10 -13.46 -4.10 -4.87
N GLU A 11 -14.10 -3.01 -5.30
CA GLU A 11 -14.68 -2.89 -6.65
C GLU A 11 -13.66 -2.88 -7.80
N LYS A 12 -12.37 -2.60 -7.49
CA LYS A 12 -11.27 -2.60 -8.46
C LYS A 12 -10.47 -3.92 -8.42
N LEU A 13 -10.78 -4.81 -7.48
CA LEU A 13 -10.08 -6.09 -7.32
C LEU A 13 -10.83 -7.21 -8.05
N GLU A 14 -10.09 -8.03 -8.78
CA GLU A 14 -10.60 -9.27 -9.36
C GLU A 14 -10.86 -10.33 -8.27
N ASN A 15 -10.07 -10.29 -7.19
CA ASN A 15 -10.20 -11.15 -6.02
C ASN A 15 -9.93 -10.34 -4.73
N ALA A 16 -10.99 -9.93 -4.04
CA ALA A 16 -10.91 -9.19 -2.77
C ALA A 16 -10.60 -10.11 -1.57
N ASP A 17 -9.54 -10.90 -1.68
CA ASP A 17 -9.09 -11.80 -0.61
C ASP A 17 -8.58 -11.00 0.59
N LEU A 18 -8.98 -11.39 1.80
CA LEU A 18 -8.58 -10.70 3.02
C LEU A 18 -7.10 -10.91 3.35
N ASP A 19 -6.47 -11.97 2.83
CA ASP A 19 -5.06 -12.25 3.07
C ASP A 19 -4.13 -11.25 2.35
N LEU A 20 -4.66 -10.44 1.42
CA LEU A 20 -3.93 -9.31 0.81
C LEU A 20 -3.34 -8.37 1.87
N ARG A 21 -4.01 -8.22 3.02
CA ARG A 21 -3.54 -7.37 4.13
C ARG A 21 -2.25 -7.86 4.79
N TYR A 22 -1.90 -9.14 4.63
CA TYR A 22 -0.66 -9.71 5.13
C TYR A 22 0.38 -9.89 4.02
N TYR A 23 -0.07 -10.34 2.85
CA TYR A 23 0.84 -10.68 1.76
C TYR A 23 1.47 -9.45 1.10
N ILE A 24 0.73 -8.34 0.98
CA ILE A 24 1.25 -7.12 0.37
C ILE A 24 2.38 -6.50 1.24
N PRO A 25 2.17 -6.23 2.55
CA PRO A 25 3.24 -5.68 3.38
C PRO A 25 4.47 -6.59 3.47
N GLU A 26 4.27 -7.91 3.62
CA GLU A 26 5.37 -8.89 3.68
C GLU A 26 6.24 -8.84 2.42
N ARG A 27 5.61 -8.83 1.24
CA ARG A 27 6.35 -8.78 -0.02
C ARG A 27 7.09 -7.46 -0.21
N ILE A 28 6.50 -6.34 0.22
CA ILE A 28 7.14 -5.02 0.16
C ILE A 28 8.34 -4.96 1.11
N GLU A 29 8.23 -5.50 2.32
CA GLU A 29 9.34 -5.54 3.26
C GLU A 29 10.50 -6.38 2.70
N GLU A 30 10.21 -7.52 2.08
CA GLU A 30 11.20 -8.39 1.46
C GLU A 30 11.96 -7.68 0.32
N ILE A 31 11.25 -7.05 -0.63
CA ILE A 31 11.91 -6.41 -1.78
C ILE A 31 12.62 -5.10 -1.44
N THR A 32 12.31 -4.50 -0.28
CA THR A 32 12.94 -3.27 0.20
C THR A 32 14.00 -3.51 1.28
N ASP A 33 14.32 -4.76 1.60
CA ASP A 33 15.27 -5.15 2.66
C ASP A 33 14.97 -4.46 4.00
N GLY A 34 13.69 -4.41 4.36
CA GLY A 34 13.23 -3.79 5.62
C GLY A 34 13.17 -2.26 5.61
N MET A 35 13.47 -1.57 4.50
CA MET A 35 13.35 -0.11 4.42
C MET A 35 11.90 0.37 4.51
N VAL A 36 10.96 -0.43 4.01
CA VAL A 36 9.51 -0.21 4.15
C VAL A 36 8.94 -1.37 4.93
N GLN A 37 8.26 -1.09 6.02
CA GLN A 37 7.76 -2.13 6.94
C GLN A 37 6.27 -1.96 7.19
N ASP A 38 5.60 -3.06 7.50
CA ASP A 38 4.21 -3.04 7.93
C ASP A 38 4.02 -2.16 9.18
N ASN A 39 3.01 -1.28 9.13
CA ASN A 39 2.58 -0.45 10.24
C ASN A 39 1.06 -0.55 10.46
N GLY A 40 0.46 -1.67 10.03
CA GLY A 40 -0.94 -2.00 10.26
C GLY A 40 -1.87 -1.64 9.12
N TYR A 41 -3.15 -1.94 9.33
CA TYR A 41 -4.19 -1.74 8.34
C TYR A 41 -5.51 -1.35 9.02
N ASP A 42 -6.40 -0.76 8.24
CA ASP A 42 -7.79 -0.51 8.63
C ASP A 42 -8.73 -0.61 7.42
N TYR A 43 -10.02 -0.73 7.68
CA TYR A 43 -11.06 -0.65 6.67
C TYR A 43 -11.71 0.73 6.69
N LEU A 44 -11.63 1.40 5.55
CA LEU A 44 -12.24 2.71 5.33
C LEU A 44 -13.69 2.55 4.86
N GLU A 45 -14.32 3.68 4.54
CA GLU A 45 -15.62 3.69 3.87
C GLU A 45 -15.61 2.84 2.59
N GLU A 46 -16.79 2.35 2.21
CA GLU A 46 -16.98 1.45 1.05
C GLU A 46 -16.22 0.11 1.16
N ASN A 47 -15.80 -0.25 2.38
CA ASN A 47 -14.97 -1.43 2.69
C ASN A 47 -13.59 -1.40 2.00
N ALA A 48 -13.08 -0.21 1.66
CA ALA A 48 -11.73 -0.09 1.12
C ALA A 48 -10.69 -0.50 2.18
N LEU A 49 -9.76 -1.36 1.80
CA LEU A 49 -8.64 -1.75 2.66
C LEU A 49 -7.55 -0.69 2.54
N ALA A 50 -7.10 -0.14 3.65
CA ALA A 50 -5.94 0.73 3.71
C ALA A 50 -4.81 0.07 4.51
N LEU A 51 -3.61 0.04 3.94
CA LEU A 51 -2.40 -0.50 4.55
C LEU A 51 -1.43 0.65 4.82
N TRP A 52 -1.00 0.83 6.06
CA TRP A 52 0.00 1.81 6.44
C TRP A 52 1.36 1.13 6.49
N LEU A 53 2.33 1.69 5.77
CA LEU A 53 3.70 1.20 5.69
C LEU A 53 4.66 2.28 6.18
N GLN A 54 5.41 2.02 7.23
CA GLN A 54 6.36 2.96 7.80
C GLN A 54 7.68 2.94 7.03
N THR A 55 8.29 4.12 6.87
CA THR A 55 9.63 4.27 6.28
C THR A 55 10.26 5.62 6.66
N GLU A 56 11.58 5.74 6.54
CA GLU A 56 12.26 7.02 6.77
C GLU A 56 12.09 8.00 5.60
N ASP A 57 11.93 7.49 4.36
CA ASP A 57 11.78 8.29 3.15
C ASP A 57 10.75 7.68 2.19
N ALA A 58 9.50 8.13 2.33
CA ALA A 58 8.39 7.62 1.52
C ALA A 58 8.52 8.02 0.04
N ILE A 59 9.11 9.18 -0.26
CA ILE A 59 9.28 9.70 -1.62
C ILE A 59 10.25 8.85 -2.41
N SER A 60 11.35 8.46 -1.78
CA SER A 60 12.34 7.58 -2.40
C SER A 60 11.88 6.12 -2.45
N ALA A 61 11.04 5.69 -1.50
CA ALA A 61 10.63 4.30 -1.38
C ALA A 61 9.42 3.90 -2.27
N TYR A 62 8.40 4.75 -2.42
CA TYR A 62 7.17 4.36 -3.14
C TYR A 62 7.36 3.89 -4.60
N PRO A 63 8.36 4.36 -5.39
CA PRO A 63 8.55 3.87 -6.75
C PRO A 63 8.89 2.37 -6.81
N ALA A 64 9.51 1.82 -5.77
CA ALA A 64 9.78 0.37 -5.68
C ALA A 64 8.48 -0.43 -5.54
N ILE A 65 7.50 0.08 -4.78
CA ILE A 65 6.17 -0.53 -4.61
C ILE A 65 5.39 -0.47 -5.94
N VAL A 66 5.42 0.68 -6.62
CA VAL A 66 4.79 0.79 -7.95
C VAL A 66 5.40 -0.19 -8.96
N LYS A 67 6.73 -0.37 -8.92
CA LYS A 67 7.40 -1.35 -9.77
C LYS A 67 6.95 -2.78 -9.42
N LEU A 68 6.92 -3.14 -8.14
CA LEU A 68 6.44 -4.44 -7.66
C LEU A 68 5.03 -4.75 -8.18
N PHE A 69 4.10 -3.80 -8.06
CA PHE A 69 2.71 -3.98 -8.50
C PHE A 69 2.57 -4.16 -10.00
N ARG A 70 3.52 -3.68 -10.81
CA ARG A 70 3.54 -3.89 -12.27
C ARG A 70 4.16 -5.22 -12.67
N GLU A 71 5.01 -5.79 -11.82
CA GLU A 71 5.78 -7.00 -12.13
C GLU A 71 5.16 -8.26 -11.54
N GLU A 72 4.40 -8.14 -10.45
CA GLU A 72 3.83 -9.26 -9.70
C GLU A 72 2.31 -9.16 -9.53
N SER A 73 1.65 -10.32 -9.54
CA SER A 73 0.22 -10.45 -9.21
C SER A 73 0.03 -10.86 -7.76
N PHE A 74 -0.97 -10.29 -7.09
CA PHE A 74 -1.27 -10.57 -5.68
C PHE A 74 -2.60 -11.30 -5.58
N MET A 75 -2.56 -12.61 -5.28
CA MET A 75 -3.76 -13.45 -5.16
C MET A 75 -4.70 -13.38 -6.38
N GLY A 76 -4.12 -13.24 -7.58
CA GLY A 76 -4.86 -13.11 -8.83
C GLY A 76 -5.24 -11.67 -9.22
N ASN A 77 -4.85 -10.67 -8.42
CA ASN A 77 -5.05 -9.26 -8.73
C ASN A 77 -3.82 -8.65 -9.41
N ASP A 78 -4.07 -7.74 -10.37
CA ASP A 78 -3.08 -6.79 -10.88
C ASP A 78 -3.22 -5.47 -10.11
N LEU A 79 -2.37 -5.29 -9.10
CA LEU A 79 -2.43 -4.11 -8.23
C LEU A 79 -1.95 -2.83 -8.92
N SER A 80 -1.29 -2.91 -10.07
CA SER A 80 -0.89 -1.71 -10.82
C SER A 80 -2.10 -0.95 -11.39
N LEU A 81 -3.26 -1.60 -11.48
CA LEU A 81 -4.50 -1.01 -12.00
C LEU A 81 -5.54 -0.72 -10.91
N SER A 82 -5.39 -1.33 -9.73
CA SER A 82 -6.42 -1.32 -8.68
C SER A 82 -6.00 -0.61 -7.39
N ALA A 83 -4.69 -0.41 -7.17
CA ALA A 83 -4.17 0.18 -5.94
C ALA A 83 -3.89 1.67 -6.10
N GLU A 84 -4.26 2.45 -5.08
CA GLU A 84 -3.89 3.85 -4.94
C GLU A 84 -2.81 3.98 -3.85
N LEU A 85 -1.75 4.76 -4.11
CA LEU A 85 -0.70 5.02 -3.11
C LEU A 85 -0.73 6.48 -2.67
N TYR A 86 -0.65 6.67 -1.36
CA TYR A 86 -0.56 7.96 -0.71
C TYR A 86 0.70 8.05 0.14
N ILE A 87 1.14 9.28 0.43
CA ILE A 87 2.28 9.55 1.31
C ILE A 87 1.86 10.54 2.40
N SER A 88 2.29 10.27 3.63
CA SER A 88 2.25 11.17 4.77
C SER A 88 3.65 11.44 5.32
N GLU A 89 3.92 12.69 5.68
CA GLU A 89 5.13 13.06 6.43
C GLU A 89 5.05 12.68 7.92
N LYS A 90 3.85 12.34 8.39
CA LYS A 90 3.60 11.87 9.76
C LYS A 90 3.39 10.36 9.78
N ASP A 91 3.58 9.81 10.97
CA ASP A 91 3.26 8.43 11.26
C ASP A 91 1.74 8.26 11.38
N THR A 92 1.16 7.33 10.62
CA THR A 92 -0.26 6.95 10.69
C THR A 92 -1.27 8.12 10.62
N ASP A 93 -1.04 9.11 9.73
CA ASP A 93 -2.01 10.19 9.51
C ASP A 93 -3.28 9.67 8.81
N GLU A 94 -4.38 10.41 8.93
CA GLU A 94 -5.63 10.12 8.25
C GLU A 94 -5.44 10.26 6.73
N LEU A 95 -6.09 9.40 5.94
CA LEU A 95 -5.91 9.35 4.49
C LEU A 95 -6.23 10.70 3.81
N GLU A 96 -7.20 11.45 4.34
CA GLU A 96 -7.59 12.78 3.86
C GLU A 96 -6.46 13.82 3.94
N ASN A 97 -5.52 13.62 4.86
CA ASN A 97 -4.33 14.47 5.03
C ASN A 97 -3.15 13.99 4.17
N CYS A 98 -3.27 12.85 3.51
CA CYS A 98 -2.19 12.22 2.76
C CYS A 98 -2.22 12.65 1.29
N ARG A 99 -1.04 12.74 0.68
CA ARG A 99 -0.91 13.11 -0.73
C ARG A 99 -0.93 11.87 -1.62
N LEU A 100 -1.90 11.80 -2.53
CA LEU A 100 -1.92 10.78 -3.60
C LEU A 100 -0.69 10.92 -4.51
N VAL A 101 0.03 9.82 -4.71
CA VAL A 101 1.23 9.74 -5.58
C VAL A 101 1.11 8.71 -6.70
N TYR A 102 0.18 7.76 -6.58
CA TYR A 102 -0.14 6.78 -7.62
C TYR A 102 -1.65 6.52 -7.65
N PRO A 103 -2.34 6.78 -8.78
CA PRO A 103 -3.78 6.55 -8.92
C PRO A 103 -4.14 5.14 -9.42
#